data_AF-A0AAN8FYY0-F1
#
_entry.id   AF-A0AAN8FYY0-F1
#
_cell.length_a   1.000
_cell.length_b   1.000
_cell.length_c   1.000
_cell.angle_alpha   90.00
_cell.angle_beta   90.00
_cell.angle_gamma   90.00
#
_symmetry.space_group_name_H-M   'P 1'
#
loop_
_entity.id
_entity.type
_entity.pdbx_description
1 polymer ?
#
loop_
_entity_poly.entity_id
_entity_poly.type
_entity_poly.pdbx_seq_one_letter_code
_entity_poly.pdbx_strand_id
1 'polypeptide(L)'
;MGNNGNDVRTTSIKMYFFSSKDLYLTAHIPYAVYASLDAAMYPSQYERFAHYPHDIFEKYIQMIGVNNGEHIILYSRDDRGGMMYSAKFAWLLMSYGHDKVSILDGGFDAWASKGNEITSEIVKLPAGNWKAKDLVAKYNINFEEMQKKEGGKQYMERTNEINFLDARSRGQFNGTEDTGMDPNRWFLSFSLMRKVIKKYTSDKGRTRGRSGHMEWIQV
;
A
#
# COMPACT_ATOMS: atom_id res chain seq x y z
N MET A 1 -4.79 -29.96 31.72
CA MET A 1 -4.00 -30.59 30.64
C MET A 1 -4.88 -30.71 29.41
N GLY A 2 -4.43 -30.16 28.28
CA GLY A 2 -5.04 -30.37 26.96
C GLY A 2 -6.16 -29.41 26.58
N ASN A 3 -5.89 -28.10 26.50
CA ASN A 3 -6.69 -27.26 25.61
C ASN A 3 -6.19 -27.54 24.18
N ASN A 4 -6.74 -28.57 23.54
CA ASN A 4 -6.56 -28.81 22.11
C ASN A 4 -7.35 -27.77 21.32
N GLY A 5 -6.94 -26.52 21.46
CA GLY A 5 -7.31 -25.42 20.59
C GLY A 5 -6.70 -25.72 19.22
N ASN A 6 -7.49 -26.38 18.38
CA ASN A 6 -7.31 -26.36 16.94
C ASN A 6 -7.39 -24.88 16.49
N ASP A 7 -6.26 -24.18 16.54
CA ASP A 7 -6.10 -22.81 16.03
C ASP A 7 -5.99 -22.88 14.50
N VAL A 8 -7.14 -23.00 13.85
CA VAL A 8 -7.30 -23.51 12.47
C VAL A 8 -7.07 -22.46 11.37
N ARG A 9 -6.58 -21.23 11.62
CA ARG A 9 -6.70 -20.16 10.59
C ARG A 9 -5.48 -19.28 10.27
N THR A 10 -4.31 -19.52 10.82
CA THR A 10 -3.15 -18.58 10.74
C THR A 10 -1.92 -19.09 9.97
N THR A 11 -1.91 -20.32 9.45
CA THR A 11 -0.73 -20.81 8.72
C THR A 11 -0.69 -20.39 7.26
N SER A 12 -1.86 -20.17 6.62
CA SER A 12 -1.94 -19.80 5.21
C SER A 12 -2.42 -18.37 4.98
N ILE A 13 -2.84 -17.65 6.04
CA ILE A 13 -3.33 -16.27 5.94
C ILE A 13 -2.61 -15.42 7.00
N LYS A 14 -1.97 -14.32 6.57
CA LYS A 14 -1.28 -13.38 7.45
C LYS A 14 -1.82 -11.98 7.32
N MET A 15 -1.88 -11.24 8.42
CA MET A 15 -2.43 -9.90 8.43
C MET A 15 -1.38 -8.86 8.78
N TYR A 16 -1.38 -7.74 8.08
CA TYR A 16 -0.41 -6.66 8.30
C TYR A 16 -1.07 -5.29 8.35
N PHE A 17 -0.53 -4.44 9.23
CA PHE A 17 -0.98 -3.07 9.46
C PHE A 17 0.07 -2.03 9.00
N PHE A 18 -0.36 -1.01 8.24
CA PHE A 18 0.54 -0.07 7.54
C PHE A 18 0.41 1.43 7.89
N SER A 19 -0.39 1.80 8.88
CA SER A 19 -0.47 3.20 9.34
C SER A 19 0.63 3.47 10.38
N SER A 20 0.42 4.33 11.37
CA SER A 20 1.46 4.65 12.35
C SER A 20 1.65 3.55 13.38
N LYS A 21 2.90 3.38 13.81
CA LYS A 21 3.27 2.41 14.84
C LYS A 21 2.49 2.65 16.15
N ASP A 22 2.37 3.91 16.58
CA ASP A 22 1.66 4.25 17.82
C ASP A 22 0.18 3.84 17.78
N LEU A 23 -0.44 4.00 16.61
CA LEU A 23 -1.82 3.62 16.41
C LEU A 23 -2.00 2.10 16.39
N TYR A 24 -1.05 1.36 15.82
CA TYR A 24 -1.00 -0.11 15.92
C TYR A 24 -0.86 -0.58 17.38
N LEU A 25 0.07 0.03 18.13
CA LEU A 25 0.30 -0.30 19.54
C LEU A 25 -0.92 -0.01 20.42
N THR A 26 -1.74 0.97 20.03
CA THR A 26 -2.98 1.30 20.74
C THR A 26 -4.06 0.24 20.51
N ALA A 27 -4.31 -0.12 19.24
CA ALA A 27 -5.26 -1.18 18.88
C ALA A 27 -5.05 -1.63 17.43
N HIS A 28 -5.10 -2.95 17.23
CA HIS A 28 -5.02 -3.61 15.92
C HIS A 28 -5.89 -4.87 15.89
N ILE A 29 -6.04 -5.48 14.72
CA ILE A 29 -6.79 -6.73 14.55
C ILE A 29 -5.93 -7.86 15.13
N PRO A 30 -6.49 -8.83 15.89
CA PRO A 30 -5.73 -9.97 16.40
C PRO A 30 -4.88 -10.64 15.32
N TYR A 31 -3.70 -11.10 15.72
CA TYR A 31 -2.71 -11.76 14.85
C TYR A 31 -2.06 -10.86 13.78
N ALA A 32 -2.43 -9.57 13.69
CA ALA A 32 -1.79 -8.66 12.76
C ALA A 32 -0.37 -8.28 13.20
N VAL A 33 0.53 -8.15 12.23
CA VAL A 33 1.89 -7.66 12.43
C VAL A 33 2.00 -6.24 11.89
N TYR A 34 2.66 -5.36 12.63
CA TYR A 34 2.99 -4.03 12.12
C TYR A 34 4.02 -4.13 10.99
N ALA A 35 3.72 -3.51 9.85
CA ALA A 35 4.65 -3.38 8.74
C ALA A 35 4.76 -1.90 8.33
N SER A 36 5.98 -1.36 8.43
CA SER A 36 6.29 0.01 8.02
C SER A 36 6.51 0.08 6.52
N LEU A 37 5.78 0.99 5.84
CA LEU A 37 6.04 1.28 4.44
C LEU A 37 7.40 1.99 4.26
N ASP A 38 7.77 2.89 5.17
CA ASP A 38 9.07 3.58 5.14
C ASP A 38 10.25 2.58 5.29
N ALA A 39 10.09 1.49 6.02
CA ALA A 39 11.10 0.43 6.10
C ALA A 39 11.13 -0.50 4.88
N ALA A 40 10.00 -0.59 4.15
CA ALA A 40 9.85 -1.46 2.99
C ALA A 40 10.30 -0.83 1.67
N MET A 41 10.59 0.47 1.68
CA MET A 41 10.89 1.25 0.48
C MET A 41 12.17 2.07 0.64
N TYR A 42 12.87 2.27 -0.48
CA TYR A 42 14.11 3.03 -0.49
C TYR A 42 13.82 4.54 -0.62
N PRO A 43 14.25 5.38 0.34
CA PRO A 43 14.14 6.82 0.22
C PRO A 43 15.27 7.36 -0.66
N SER A 44 15.09 7.29 -1.98
CA SER A 44 16.07 7.84 -2.93
C SER A 44 16.05 9.37 -2.91
N GLN A 45 17.08 9.99 -3.50
CA GLN A 45 17.17 11.44 -3.63
C GLN A 45 16.04 12.06 -4.49
N TYR A 46 15.42 11.28 -5.39
CA TYR A 46 14.41 11.75 -6.34
C TYR A 46 12.99 11.28 -5.99
N GLU A 47 12.87 10.12 -5.36
CA GLU A 47 11.61 9.49 -4.99
C GLU A 47 11.67 8.97 -3.55
N ARG A 48 10.75 9.43 -2.71
CA ARG A 48 10.61 8.98 -1.31
C ARG A 48 10.34 7.48 -1.18
N PHE A 49 9.64 6.92 -2.16
CA PHE A 49 9.13 5.55 -2.15
C PHE A 49 9.65 4.75 -3.35
N ALA A 50 10.97 4.75 -3.54
CA ALA A 50 11.62 3.94 -4.56
C ALA A 50 11.67 2.45 -4.14
N HIS A 51 11.92 1.57 -5.11
CA HIS A 51 12.04 0.14 -4.86
C HIS A 51 13.42 -0.20 -4.31
N TYR A 52 13.47 -1.13 -3.37
CA TYR A 52 14.72 -1.78 -3.03
C TYR A 52 15.11 -2.81 -4.11
N PRO A 53 16.38 -3.16 -4.23
CA PRO A 53 16.77 -4.45 -4.78
C PRO A 53 15.98 -5.59 -4.12
N HIS A 54 15.61 -6.60 -4.91
CA HIS A 54 14.70 -7.66 -4.47
C HIS A 54 15.20 -8.42 -3.23
N ASP A 55 16.53 -8.57 -3.08
CA ASP A 55 17.15 -9.24 -1.93
C ASP A 55 17.06 -8.42 -0.62
N ILE A 56 17.04 -7.10 -0.71
CA ILE A 56 16.83 -6.21 0.45
C ILE A 56 15.35 -6.24 0.86
N PHE A 57 14.43 -6.16 -0.11
CA PHE A 57 13.01 -6.29 0.17
C PHE A 57 12.67 -7.67 0.75
N GLU A 58 13.30 -8.74 0.24
CA GLU A 58 13.20 -10.09 0.79
C GLU A 58 13.52 -10.15 2.28
N LYS A 59 14.65 -9.56 2.70
CA LYS A 59 15.04 -9.54 4.12
C LYS A 59 13.98 -8.87 4.98
N TYR A 60 13.43 -7.74 4.54
CA TYR A 60 12.38 -7.05 5.28
C TYR A 60 11.11 -7.90 5.42
N ILE A 61 10.66 -8.53 4.33
CA ILE A 61 9.47 -9.38 4.32
C ILE A 61 9.66 -10.64 5.19
N GLN A 62 10.85 -11.23 5.19
CA GLN A 62 11.21 -12.32 6.10
C GLN A 62 11.24 -11.84 7.55
N MET A 63 11.76 -10.64 7.85
CA MET A 63 11.80 -10.09 9.21
C MET A 63 10.42 -9.89 9.83
N ILE A 64 9.41 -9.53 9.02
CA ILE A 64 8.00 -9.44 9.46
C ILE A 64 7.28 -10.80 9.39
N GLY A 65 8.05 -11.87 9.21
CA GLY A 65 7.63 -13.26 9.39
C GLY A 65 6.93 -13.90 8.20
N VAL A 66 6.90 -13.31 6.99
CA VAL A 66 6.17 -13.89 5.84
C VAL A 66 6.88 -15.13 5.30
N ASN A 67 6.12 -16.18 5.00
CA ASN A 67 6.58 -17.37 4.30
C ASN A 67 6.08 -17.41 2.84
N ASN A 68 6.73 -18.25 2.03
CA ASN A 68 6.29 -18.50 0.67
C ASN A 68 4.88 -19.11 0.62
N GLY A 69 4.06 -18.63 -0.30
CA GLY A 69 2.74 -19.21 -0.60
C GLY A 69 1.62 -18.83 0.37
N GLU A 70 1.93 -18.09 1.44
CA GLU A 70 0.94 -17.50 2.35
C GLU A 70 0.07 -16.47 1.62
N HIS A 71 -1.15 -16.30 2.09
CA HIS A 71 -2.07 -15.26 1.64
C HIS A 71 -1.96 -14.08 2.59
N ILE A 72 -1.59 -12.92 2.08
CA ILE A 72 -1.42 -11.71 2.87
C ILE A 72 -2.69 -10.85 2.82
N ILE A 73 -3.24 -10.50 3.98
CA ILE A 73 -4.32 -9.54 4.17
C ILE A 73 -3.73 -8.24 4.70
N LEU A 74 -3.84 -7.17 3.93
CA LEU A 74 -3.33 -5.86 4.27
C LEU A 74 -4.49 -4.99 4.74
N TYR A 75 -4.24 -4.20 5.78
CA TYR A 75 -5.15 -3.16 6.18
C TYR A 75 -4.36 -1.99 6.78
N SER A 76 -4.98 -0.83 6.80
CA SER A 76 -4.51 0.27 7.63
C SER A 76 -5.71 0.97 8.22
N ARG A 77 -5.43 1.99 9.01
CA ARG A 77 -6.39 3.03 9.37
C ARG A 77 -6.01 4.31 8.62
N ASP A 78 -6.75 5.38 8.87
CA ASP A 78 -6.59 6.73 8.31
C ASP A 78 -7.45 6.99 7.05
N ASP A 79 -7.06 8.03 6.31
CA ASP A 79 -7.81 8.55 5.19
C ASP A 79 -8.05 7.49 4.10
N ARG A 80 -9.14 7.69 3.34
CA ARG A 80 -9.59 6.73 2.32
C ARG A 80 -9.78 5.31 2.88
N GLY A 81 -10.27 5.18 4.11
CA GLY A 81 -10.56 3.89 4.75
C GLY A 81 -9.33 3.00 4.91
N GLY A 82 -8.14 3.58 5.03
CA GLY A 82 -6.88 2.82 5.13
C GLY A 82 -6.46 2.11 3.84
N MET A 83 -7.00 2.52 2.68
CA MET A 83 -6.71 1.87 1.41
C MET A 83 -5.37 2.30 0.80
N MET A 84 -4.92 3.53 1.06
CA MET A 84 -3.74 4.09 0.37
C MET A 84 -2.46 3.29 0.64
N TYR A 85 -2.09 3.11 1.91
CA TYR A 85 -0.88 2.37 2.27
C TYR A 85 -1.02 0.87 2.01
N SER A 86 -2.20 0.30 2.27
CA SER A 86 -2.50 -1.10 2.00
C SER A 86 -2.37 -1.43 0.51
N ALA A 87 -2.87 -0.57 -0.38
CA ALA A 87 -2.76 -0.75 -1.82
C ALA A 87 -1.32 -0.60 -2.33
N LYS A 88 -0.57 0.39 -1.80
CA LYS A 88 0.85 0.55 -2.15
C LYS A 88 1.67 -0.69 -1.75
N PHE A 89 1.42 -1.24 -0.57
CA PHE A 89 2.12 -2.44 -0.12
C PHE A 89 1.67 -3.70 -0.87
N ALA A 90 0.39 -3.82 -1.24
CA ALA A 90 -0.09 -4.87 -2.12
C ALA A 90 0.66 -4.85 -3.46
N TRP A 91 0.81 -3.66 -4.03
CA TRP A 91 1.54 -3.47 -5.26
C TRP A 91 3.02 -3.83 -5.13
N LEU A 92 3.69 -3.47 -4.02
CA LEU A 92 5.05 -3.93 -3.76
C LEU A 92 5.15 -5.46 -3.77
N LEU A 93 4.30 -6.14 -2.99
CA LEU A 93 4.28 -7.59 -2.94
C LEU A 93 4.12 -8.21 -4.35
N MET A 94 3.22 -7.68 -5.17
CA MET A 94 3.03 -8.11 -6.56
C MET A 94 4.26 -7.85 -7.44
N SER A 95 4.89 -6.66 -7.31
CA SER A 95 6.12 -6.29 -8.02
C SER A 95 7.31 -7.17 -7.67
N TYR A 96 7.27 -7.87 -6.53
CA TYR A 96 8.25 -8.88 -6.16
C TYR A 96 7.72 -10.32 -6.24
N GLY A 97 6.60 -10.53 -6.95
CA GLY A 97 6.12 -11.86 -7.31
C GLY A 97 5.25 -12.60 -6.29
N HIS A 98 4.67 -11.87 -5.34
CA HIS A 98 3.67 -12.39 -4.40
C HIS A 98 2.26 -11.90 -4.80
N ASP A 99 1.45 -12.82 -5.31
CA ASP A 99 0.13 -12.55 -5.91
C ASP A 99 -1.05 -12.82 -4.97
N LYS A 100 -0.86 -13.66 -3.94
CA LYS A 100 -1.87 -13.97 -2.93
C LYS A 100 -1.99 -12.84 -1.91
N VAL A 101 -2.49 -11.69 -2.35
CA VAL A 101 -2.72 -10.52 -1.52
C VAL A 101 -4.18 -10.07 -1.56
N SER A 102 -4.70 -9.62 -0.43
CA SER A 102 -6.02 -9.01 -0.32
C SER A 102 -5.97 -7.80 0.60
N ILE A 103 -6.87 -6.85 0.38
CA ILE A 103 -6.97 -5.65 1.21
C ILE A 103 -8.31 -5.70 1.94
N LEU A 104 -8.29 -5.45 3.25
CA LEU A 104 -9.50 -5.43 4.07
C LEU A 104 -10.34 -4.19 3.74
N ASP A 105 -11.44 -4.35 3.01
CA ASP A 105 -12.31 -3.23 2.61
C ASP A 105 -12.85 -2.43 3.80
N GLY A 106 -12.51 -1.14 3.80
CA GLY A 106 -12.81 -0.18 4.88
C GLY A 106 -11.80 -0.15 6.02
N GLY A 107 -10.76 -0.99 5.98
CA GLY A 107 -9.63 -0.95 6.91
C GLY A 107 -10.02 -1.26 8.36
N PHE A 108 -9.18 -0.78 9.28
CA PHE A 108 -9.36 -0.99 10.72
C PHE A 108 -10.67 -0.39 11.23
N ASP A 109 -11.04 0.81 10.77
CA ASP A 109 -12.22 1.52 11.30
C ASP A 109 -13.53 0.79 10.93
N ALA A 110 -13.61 0.23 9.71
CA ALA A 110 -14.75 -0.60 9.31
C ALA A 110 -14.79 -1.96 10.02
N TRP A 111 -13.64 -2.50 10.44
CA TRP A 111 -13.56 -3.70 11.26
C TRP A 111 -14.07 -3.42 12.68
N ALA A 112 -13.52 -2.40 13.33
CA ALA A 112 -13.86 -2.03 14.71
C ALA A 112 -15.33 -1.60 14.84
N SER A 113 -15.86 -0.82 13.88
CA SER A 113 -17.26 -0.36 13.91
C SER A 113 -18.31 -1.47 13.79
N LYS A 114 -17.91 -2.69 13.38
CA LYS A 114 -18.78 -3.87 13.38
C LYS A 114 -18.80 -4.61 14.73
N GLY A 115 -18.05 -4.14 15.73
CA GLY A 115 -17.90 -4.83 17.01
C GLY A 115 -17.00 -6.06 16.92
N ASN A 116 -16.17 -6.17 15.88
CA ASN A 116 -15.19 -7.25 15.77
C ASN A 116 -14.06 -7.07 16.80
N GLU A 117 -13.39 -8.17 17.13
CA GLU A 117 -12.29 -8.19 18.09
C GLU A 117 -11.12 -7.29 17.67
N ILE A 118 -10.57 -6.57 18.65
CA ILE A 118 -9.36 -5.76 18.55
C ILE A 118 -8.48 -6.06 19.76
N THR A 119 -7.17 -5.91 19.61
CA THR A 119 -6.19 -6.15 20.67
C THR A 119 -5.07 -5.13 20.62
N SER A 120 -4.30 -5.03 21.70
CA SER A 120 -3.01 -4.33 21.77
C SER A 120 -1.84 -5.30 21.99
N GLU A 121 -2.11 -6.61 22.05
CA GLU A 121 -1.09 -7.64 22.23
C GLU A 121 -0.18 -7.77 21.01
N ILE A 122 1.13 -7.65 21.23
CA ILE A 122 2.09 -7.64 20.13
C ILE A 122 2.42 -9.06 19.67
N VAL A 123 2.13 -9.32 18.40
CA VAL A 123 2.54 -10.55 17.73
C VAL A 123 4.05 -10.56 17.50
N LYS A 124 4.73 -11.63 17.94
CA LYS A 124 6.13 -11.90 17.64
C LYS A 124 6.24 -13.15 16.79
N LEU A 125 6.82 -13.01 15.59
CA LEU A 125 7.03 -14.12 14.67
C LEU A 125 8.54 -14.38 14.50
N PRO A 126 8.94 -15.64 14.27
CA PRO A 126 10.27 -15.92 13.75
C PRO A 126 10.40 -15.34 12.33
N ALA A 127 11.65 -15.18 11.87
CA ALA A 127 11.89 -14.81 10.48
C ALA A 127 11.26 -15.87 9.55
N GLY A 128 10.56 -15.40 8.53
CA GLY A 128 9.94 -16.26 7.53
C GLY A 128 10.91 -16.69 6.43
N ASN A 129 10.40 -17.42 5.44
CA ASN A 129 11.18 -17.98 4.33
C ASN A 129 10.78 -17.44 2.95
N TRP A 130 10.03 -16.34 2.90
CA TRP A 130 9.55 -15.75 1.65
C TRP A 130 10.70 -15.43 0.68
N LYS A 131 10.48 -15.66 -0.61
CA LYS A 131 11.46 -15.42 -1.67
C LYS A 131 10.96 -14.39 -2.67
N ALA A 132 11.73 -13.34 -2.86
CA ALA A 132 11.42 -12.30 -3.83
C ALA A 132 11.70 -12.78 -5.25
N LYS A 133 10.90 -12.28 -6.19
CA LYS A 133 11.20 -12.30 -7.63
C LYS A 133 11.50 -10.88 -8.08
N ASP A 134 12.27 -10.75 -9.15
CA ASP A 134 12.51 -9.44 -9.77
C ASP A 134 11.49 -9.20 -10.89
N LEU A 135 10.31 -8.69 -10.52
CA LEU A 135 9.25 -8.34 -11.46
C LEU A 135 8.94 -6.84 -11.47
N VAL A 136 9.82 -6.01 -10.89
CA VAL A 136 9.56 -4.56 -10.74
C VAL A 136 9.32 -3.90 -12.10
N ALA A 137 10.13 -4.23 -13.11
CA ALA A 137 9.97 -3.69 -14.47
C ALA A 137 8.65 -4.09 -15.18
N LYS A 138 7.95 -5.12 -14.68
CA LYS A 138 6.62 -5.49 -15.21
C LYS A 138 5.52 -4.54 -14.73
N TYR A 139 5.66 -4.01 -13.52
CA TYR A 139 4.63 -3.23 -12.84
C TYR A 139 4.95 -1.73 -12.77
N ASN A 140 6.19 -1.35 -13.09
CA ASN A 140 6.71 -0.01 -12.96
C ASN A 140 7.34 0.43 -14.28
N ILE A 141 7.15 1.69 -14.61
CA ILE A 141 7.89 2.36 -15.68
C ILE A 141 8.86 3.35 -15.05
N ASN A 142 10.12 3.35 -15.50
CA ASN A 142 11.12 4.31 -15.05
C ASN A 142 11.17 5.56 -15.95
N PHE A 143 11.99 6.53 -15.56
CA PHE A 143 12.06 7.82 -16.24
C PHE A 143 12.66 7.68 -17.66
N GLU A 144 13.67 6.83 -17.82
CA GLU A 144 14.33 6.56 -19.09
C GLU A 144 13.36 5.90 -20.08
N GLU A 145 12.55 4.95 -19.61
CA GLU A 145 11.48 4.29 -20.38
C GLU A 145 10.41 5.29 -20.81
N MET A 146 10.00 6.20 -19.92
CA MET A 146 9.04 7.26 -20.24
C MET A 146 9.55 8.20 -21.35
N GLN A 147 10.85 8.47 -21.40
CA GLN A 147 11.47 9.34 -22.42
C GLN A 147 11.78 8.62 -23.73
N LYS A 148 11.85 7.28 -23.72
CA LYS A 148 12.18 6.49 -24.89
C LYS A 148 11.14 6.69 -25.99
N LYS A 149 11.62 6.84 -27.22
CA LYS A 149 10.75 6.95 -28.40
C LYS A 149 10.50 5.59 -29.03
N GLU A 150 9.23 5.27 -29.25
CA GLU A 150 8.77 4.11 -30.02
C GLU A 150 7.87 4.61 -31.15
N GLY A 151 8.15 4.21 -32.39
CA GLY A 151 7.44 4.74 -33.56
C GLY A 151 7.59 6.27 -33.73
N GLY A 152 8.69 6.84 -33.22
CA GLY A 152 8.96 8.29 -33.27
C GLY A 152 8.30 9.12 -32.16
N LYS A 153 7.47 8.50 -31.30
CA LYS A 153 6.75 9.16 -30.20
C LYS A 153 7.23 8.72 -28.83
N GLN A 154 7.27 9.63 -27.87
CA GLN A 154 7.49 9.32 -26.44
C GLN A 154 6.21 8.75 -25.80
N TYR A 155 6.31 8.16 -24.60
CA TYR A 155 5.16 7.62 -23.88
C TYR A 155 4.02 8.64 -23.72
N MET A 156 4.35 9.85 -23.27
CA MET A 156 3.36 10.92 -23.03
C MET A 156 2.67 11.44 -24.29
N GLU A 157 3.21 11.14 -25.48
CA GLU A 157 2.64 11.54 -26.77
C GLU A 157 1.68 10.48 -27.35
N ARG A 158 1.57 9.33 -26.69
CA ARG A 158 0.77 8.18 -27.12
C ARG A 158 -0.59 8.14 -26.40
N THR A 159 -1.23 9.29 -26.25
CA THR A 159 -2.51 9.43 -25.53
C THR A 159 -3.68 8.70 -26.20
N ASN A 160 -3.55 8.32 -27.47
CA ASN A 160 -4.50 7.48 -28.20
C ASN A 160 -4.32 5.98 -27.91
N GLU A 161 -3.23 5.58 -27.23
CA GLU A 161 -2.89 4.19 -26.91
C GLU A 161 -2.84 3.94 -25.40
N ILE A 162 -2.49 4.97 -24.62
CA ILE A 162 -2.21 4.87 -23.18
C ILE A 162 -3.04 5.92 -22.44
N ASN A 163 -3.77 5.46 -21.43
CA ASN A 163 -4.48 6.34 -20.50
C ASN A 163 -3.54 6.74 -19.35
N PHE A 164 -3.41 8.04 -19.12
CA PHE A 164 -2.64 8.59 -18.02
C PHE A 164 -3.58 8.99 -16.88
N LEU A 165 -3.41 8.35 -15.73
CA LEU A 165 -4.23 8.62 -14.55
C LEU A 165 -3.38 9.26 -13.46
N ASP A 166 -3.75 10.46 -13.05
CA ASP A 166 -3.12 11.17 -11.93
C ASP A 166 -3.96 11.04 -10.66
N ALA A 167 -3.41 10.36 -9.65
CA ALA A 167 -4.09 10.09 -8.38
C ALA A 167 -4.00 11.25 -7.36
N ARG A 168 -3.33 12.36 -7.71
CA ARG A 168 -3.19 13.55 -6.86
C ARG A 168 -4.52 14.29 -6.67
N SER A 169 -4.52 15.30 -5.81
CA SER A 169 -5.69 16.17 -5.68
C SER A 169 -5.99 16.88 -7.00
N ARG A 170 -7.25 17.28 -7.22
CA ARG A 170 -7.60 18.06 -8.41
C ARG A 170 -6.83 19.38 -8.46
N GLY A 171 -6.59 20.00 -7.30
CA GLY A 171 -5.81 21.24 -7.23
C GLY A 171 -4.35 21.03 -7.63
N GLN A 172 -3.72 19.94 -7.20
CA GLN A 172 -2.35 19.60 -7.59
C GLN A 172 -2.25 19.24 -9.08
N PHE A 173 -3.24 18.51 -9.61
CA PHE A 173 -3.30 18.21 -11.04
C PHE A 173 -3.45 19.48 -11.89
N ASN A 174 -4.32 20.40 -11.46
CA ASN A 174 -4.55 21.68 -12.14
C ASN A 174 -3.45 22.73 -11.88
N GLY A 175 -2.49 22.46 -11.00
CA GLY A 175 -1.45 23.42 -10.61
C GLY A 175 -1.93 24.56 -9.70
N THR A 176 -3.10 24.42 -9.07
CA THR A 176 -3.67 25.43 -8.15
C THR A 176 -3.37 25.16 -6.68
N GLU A 177 -2.83 23.98 -6.35
CA GLU A 177 -2.36 23.61 -5.01
C GLU A 177 -0.90 23.16 -5.09
N ASP A 178 -0.10 23.55 -4.10
CA ASP A 178 1.28 23.07 -3.97
C ASP A 178 1.28 21.53 -3.80
N THR A 179 2.21 20.87 -4.47
CA THR A 179 2.39 19.43 -4.35
C THR A 179 2.97 19.03 -3.00
N GLY A 180 3.64 19.97 -2.31
CA GLY A 180 4.44 19.68 -1.11
C GLY A 180 5.63 18.76 -1.40
N MET A 181 5.91 18.50 -2.68
CA MET A 181 6.97 17.65 -3.21
C MET A 181 7.87 18.47 -4.12
N ASP A 182 8.27 19.66 -3.66
CA ASP A 182 9.32 20.43 -4.31
C ASP A 182 10.67 19.82 -3.92
N PRO A 183 11.45 19.24 -4.86
CA PRO A 183 12.74 18.63 -4.58
C PRO A 183 13.79 19.63 -4.06
N ASN A 184 13.51 20.94 -4.11
CA ASN A 184 14.33 22.01 -3.53
C ASN A 184 13.82 22.50 -2.15
N ARG A 185 12.64 22.07 -1.69
CA ARG A 185 12.10 22.37 -0.35
C ARG A 185 12.16 21.13 0.55
N TRP A 186 13.37 20.73 0.95
CA TRP A 186 13.60 19.47 1.67
C TRP A 186 13.13 19.37 3.13
N PHE A 187 12.36 20.32 3.68
CA PHE A 187 11.91 20.24 5.07
C PHE A 187 10.63 21.00 5.35
N LEU A 188 9.43 20.47 5.05
CA LEU A 188 8.21 20.97 5.70
C LEU A 188 7.16 19.87 5.96
N SER A 189 7.14 19.44 7.24
CA SER A 189 6.00 19.05 8.11
C SER A 189 4.76 18.35 7.51
N PHE A 190 4.43 17.18 8.08
CA PHE A 190 3.22 16.36 7.94
C PHE A 190 1.85 17.09 8.06
N SER A 191 1.83 18.38 8.41
CA SER A 191 0.62 19.18 8.64
C SER A 191 -0.22 19.45 7.37
N LEU A 192 0.39 19.49 6.18
CA LEU A 192 -0.30 19.97 4.98
C LEU A 192 -1.14 18.92 4.22
N MET A 193 -1.05 17.63 4.60
CA MET A 193 -1.65 16.53 3.81
C MET A 193 -3.15 16.28 4.10
N ARG A 194 -3.79 17.10 4.96
CA ARG A 194 -5.14 16.84 5.50
C ARG A 194 -6.33 17.42 4.71
N LYS A 195 -6.16 18.06 3.54
CA LYS A 195 -7.26 18.83 2.90
C LYS A 195 -7.93 18.28 1.65
N VAL A 196 -7.64 17.08 1.15
CA VAL A 196 -8.31 16.56 -0.07
C VAL A 196 -8.68 15.07 0.06
N ILE A 197 -9.75 14.77 0.82
CA ILE A 197 -9.88 13.42 1.43
C ILE A 197 -11.18 12.64 1.11
N LYS A 198 -12.20 13.19 0.43
CA LYS A 198 -13.53 12.52 0.31
C LYS A 198 -13.92 11.85 -1.02
N LYS A 199 -13.02 11.63 -1.98
CA LYS A 199 -13.44 11.31 -3.37
C LYS A 199 -13.53 9.82 -3.75
N TYR A 200 -12.83 8.90 -3.05
CA TYR A 200 -12.66 7.51 -3.51
C TYR A 200 -13.24 6.43 -2.59
N THR A 201 -13.66 6.81 -1.39
CA THR A 201 -14.28 5.91 -0.41
C THR A 201 -15.63 6.48 0.01
N SER A 202 -16.57 5.60 0.36
CA SER A 202 -17.81 6.00 1.03
C SER A 202 -17.52 6.74 2.34
N ASP A 203 -18.51 7.42 2.91
CA ASP A 203 -18.39 8.04 4.25
C ASP A 203 -18.05 7.01 5.36
N LYS A 204 -18.18 5.71 5.06
CA LYS A 204 -17.81 4.59 5.94
C LYS A 204 -16.45 3.95 5.58
N GLY A 205 -15.63 4.60 4.75
CA GLY A 205 -14.29 4.14 4.37
C GLY A 205 -14.24 3.00 3.34
N ARG A 206 -15.37 2.41 2.94
CA ARG A 206 -15.41 1.34 1.92
C ARG A 206 -15.15 1.86 0.52
N THR A 207 -14.55 1.02 -0.33
CA THR A 207 -14.50 1.24 -1.77
C THR A 207 -15.91 1.37 -2.36
N ARG A 208 -16.10 2.25 -3.36
CA ARG A 208 -17.38 2.40 -4.05
C ARG A 208 -17.59 1.21 -5.01
N GLY A 209 -18.85 0.79 -5.21
CA GLY A 209 -19.18 -0.30 -6.14
C GLY A 209 -18.84 0.01 -7.60
N ARG A 210 -18.86 -1.02 -8.46
CA ARG A 210 -18.43 -0.96 -9.87
C ARG A 210 -19.05 0.18 -10.68
N SER A 211 -20.34 0.50 -10.47
CA SER A 211 -21.01 1.64 -11.11
C SER A 211 -20.45 3.00 -10.67
N GLY A 212 -20.05 3.13 -9.40
CA GLY A 212 -19.45 4.35 -8.85
C GLY A 212 -17.97 4.55 -9.20
N HIS A 213 -17.31 3.57 -9.85
CA HIS A 213 -15.97 3.72 -10.42
C HIS A 213 -16.02 4.11 -11.91
N MET A 214 -17.07 3.72 -12.64
CA MET A 214 -17.21 3.98 -14.09
C MET A 214 -17.53 5.43 -14.44
N GLU A 215 -18.12 6.22 -13.54
CA GLU A 215 -18.31 7.68 -13.74
C GLU A 215 -16.98 8.46 -13.79
N TRP A 216 -15.87 7.85 -13.36
CA TRP A 216 -14.66 8.58 -12.97
C TRP A 216 -13.39 8.16 -13.74
N ILE A 217 -13.50 7.20 -14.67
CA ILE A 217 -12.54 7.04 -15.76
C ILE A 217 -12.94 8.07 -16.82
N GLN A 218 -12.41 9.28 -16.69
CA GLN A 218 -12.57 10.30 -17.73
C GLN A 218 -11.33 10.26 -18.61
N VAL A 219 -11.57 9.89 -19.87
CA VAL A 219 -10.65 9.95 -21.02
C VAL A 219 -10.05 11.34 -21.14
#